data_AF-A0A197SJT7-F1
#
_entry.id   AF-A0A197SJT7-F1
#
_cell.length_a   1.000
_cell.length_b   1.000
_cell.length_c   1.000
_cell.angle_alpha   90.00
_cell.angle_beta   90.00
_cell.angle_gamma   90.00
#
_symmetry.space_group_name_H-M   'P 1'
#
loop_
_entity.id
_entity.type
_entity.pdbx_description
1 polymer ?
#
loop_
_entity_poly.entity_id
_entity_poly.type
_entity_poly.pdbx_seq_one_letter_code
_entity_poly.pdbx_strand_id
1 'polypeptide(L)'
;MSAAYATFSLAPAMRAGDVAGAGSPQLHRDFMDFVVDGRPLLLQLADLDAVSPLAADVPPAILGAQVRSLLLETAPPLADGRYVVYACPECEDLACGAVTAVIERCGDDIIWRDFAWQTEPVPDLMLNGYHGIGPFRFRAEEYRAALERLLCDEPPRRRVLLVGARAAVLGKLAAALRSIGIGADIAHDVTDAIPEELLAYGAVAFGRAVPEAERAAVRAAFARARAHPVYVTGLAPVTPLLVAQLEQALDRTPPAQRRLTYLSASPDEARLAVGATCRVRLTAYRLDRLHRVRTQQVLDAVLDPGPHRIPLDERALRGESFLVARTTGGVITAAVVR
;
A
#
# COMPACT_ATOMS: atom_id res chain seq x y z
N MET A 1 -10.96 -34.42 -15.24
CA MET A 1 -11.03 -34.03 -13.82
C MET A 1 -11.68 -32.66 -13.77
N SER A 2 -12.85 -32.52 -13.13
CA SER A 2 -13.53 -31.23 -13.01
C SER A 2 -12.62 -30.30 -12.21
N ALA A 3 -12.08 -29.25 -12.84
CA ALA A 3 -11.37 -28.21 -12.09
C ALA A 3 -12.34 -27.67 -11.04
N ALA A 4 -11.95 -27.75 -9.77
CA ALA A 4 -12.76 -27.20 -8.69
C ALA A 4 -12.96 -25.70 -8.94
N TYR A 5 -14.16 -25.20 -8.66
CA TYR A 5 -14.43 -23.78 -8.71
C TYR A 5 -13.52 -23.05 -7.73
N ALA A 6 -12.80 -22.05 -8.23
CA ALA A 6 -12.05 -21.13 -7.39
C ALA A 6 -12.99 -20.06 -6.83
N THR A 7 -12.68 -19.57 -5.63
CA THR A 7 -13.38 -18.42 -5.05
C THR A 7 -12.76 -17.13 -5.54
N PHE A 8 -13.58 -16.09 -5.77
CA PHE A 8 -13.13 -14.78 -6.19
C PHE A 8 -13.62 -13.70 -5.21
N SER A 9 -12.69 -12.88 -4.73
CA SER A 9 -12.99 -11.72 -3.90
C SER A 9 -11.95 -10.64 -4.12
N LEU A 10 -12.20 -9.47 -3.54
CA LEU A 10 -11.30 -8.34 -3.59
C LEU A 10 -10.90 -7.96 -2.17
N ALA A 11 -9.63 -7.60 -1.97
CA ALA A 11 -9.13 -7.10 -0.71
C ALA A 11 -8.35 -5.80 -0.90
N PRO A 12 -8.43 -4.84 0.03
CA PRO A 12 -7.59 -3.65 -0.01
C PRO A 12 -6.11 -4.05 0.02
N ALA A 13 -5.32 -3.40 -0.82
CA ALA A 13 -3.88 -3.51 -0.86
C ALA A 13 -3.26 -2.12 -1.06
N MET A 14 -2.00 -2.00 -0.67
CA MET A 14 -1.27 -0.75 -0.74
C MET A 14 0.12 -0.97 -1.32
N ARG A 15 0.53 -0.07 -2.19
CA ARG A 15 1.91 0.07 -2.67
C ARG A 15 2.52 1.28 -1.99
N ALA A 16 3.58 1.05 -1.23
CA ALA A 16 4.21 2.12 -0.45
C ALA A 16 4.89 3.13 -1.39
N GLY A 17 4.74 4.42 -1.08
CA GLY A 17 5.54 5.47 -1.70
C GLY A 17 6.95 5.51 -1.11
N ASP A 18 7.82 6.27 -1.76
CA ASP A 18 9.14 6.57 -1.20
C ASP A 18 9.52 8.02 -1.47
N VAL A 19 9.96 8.68 -0.40
CA VAL A 19 10.47 10.06 -0.39
C VAL A 19 11.99 10.07 -0.15
N ALA A 20 12.58 8.90 0.15
CA ALA A 20 13.96 8.77 0.56
C ALA A 20 14.88 8.35 -0.59
N GLY A 21 15.44 9.33 -1.32
CA GLY A 21 16.55 9.07 -2.24
C GLY A 21 16.82 10.22 -3.22
N ALA A 22 17.99 10.20 -3.87
CA ALA A 22 18.36 11.12 -4.96
C ALA A 22 17.61 10.86 -6.28
N GLY A 23 16.55 10.04 -6.26
CA GLY A 23 15.70 9.70 -7.39
C GLY A 23 14.34 10.41 -7.36
N SER A 24 13.50 10.14 -8.36
CA SER A 24 12.11 10.62 -8.37
C SER A 24 11.31 9.97 -7.23
N PRO A 25 10.38 10.71 -6.59
CA PRO A 25 9.50 10.15 -5.59
C PRO A 25 8.69 9.01 -6.19
N GLN A 26 8.52 7.93 -5.43
CA GLN A 26 7.66 6.82 -5.83
C GLN A 26 6.26 7.05 -5.27
N LEU A 27 5.22 6.86 -6.09
CA LEU A 27 3.86 7.21 -5.70
C LEU A 27 3.22 6.13 -4.81
N HIS A 28 2.58 6.56 -3.74
CA HIS A 28 1.74 5.70 -2.92
C HIS A 28 0.45 5.36 -3.68
N ARG A 29 0.04 4.09 -3.67
CA ARG A 29 -1.22 3.63 -4.28
C ARG A 29 -2.01 2.78 -3.31
N ASP A 30 -3.27 3.12 -3.12
CA ASP A 30 -4.28 2.21 -2.58
C ASP A 30 -5.04 1.59 -3.74
N PHE A 31 -5.22 0.27 -3.73
CA PHE A 31 -5.92 -0.46 -4.78
C PHE A 31 -6.61 -1.71 -4.23
N MET A 32 -7.46 -2.34 -5.04
CA MET A 32 -8.13 -3.59 -4.68
C MET A 32 -7.41 -4.77 -5.35
N ASP A 33 -6.74 -5.59 -4.54
CA ASP A 33 -6.09 -6.80 -5.02
C ASP A 33 -7.11 -7.92 -5.27
N PHE A 34 -6.82 -8.77 -6.25
CA PHE A 34 -7.61 -9.94 -6.57
C PHE A 34 -7.26 -11.07 -5.62
N VAL A 35 -8.25 -11.58 -4.88
CA VAL A 35 -8.09 -12.69 -3.94
C VAL A 35 -8.74 -13.93 -4.54
N VAL A 36 -7.91 -14.92 -4.86
CA VAL A 36 -8.31 -16.21 -5.42
C VAL A 36 -8.05 -17.29 -4.38
N ASP A 37 -9.08 -18.07 -4.01
CA ASP A 37 -8.97 -19.11 -2.97
C ASP A 37 -8.42 -18.59 -1.63
N GLY A 38 -8.86 -17.39 -1.26
CA GLY A 38 -8.46 -16.69 -0.03
C GLY A 38 -7.03 -16.15 -0.05
N ARG A 39 -6.31 -16.26 -1.17
CA ARG A 39 -4.93 -15.79 -1.31
C ARG A 39 -4.86 -14.61 -2.29
N PRO A 40 -4.25 -13.47 -1.89
CA PRO A 40 -4.00 -12.37 -2.82
C PRO A 40 -3.15 -12.84 -3.98
N LEU A 41 -3.58 -12.56 -5.20
CA LEU A 41 -2.90 -12.99 -6.42
C LEU A 41 -1.55 -12.27 -6.57
N LEU A 42 -1.41 -11.02 -6.09
CA LEU A 42 -0.14 -10.30 -6.09
C LEU A 42 0.93 -10.98 -5.23
N LEU A 43 0.56 -11.71 -4.18
CA LEU A 43 1.50 -12.49 -3.37
C LEU A 43 1.97 -13.77 -4.07
N GLN A 44 1.20 -14.26 -5.04
CA GLN A 44 1.54 -15.46 -5.81
C GLN A 44 2.46 -15.15 -6.99
N LEU A 45 2.52 -13.87 -7.38
CA LEU A 45 3.44 -13.35 -8.38
C LEU A 45 4.81 -13.06 -7.75
N ALA A 46 5.84 -12.97 -8.60
CA ALA A 46 7.15 -12.47 -8.20
C ALA A 46 7.00 -11.09 -7.50
N ASP A 47 8.01 -10.66 -6.74
CA ASP A 47 8.00 -9.35 -6.05
C ASP A 47 8.03 -8.19 -7.06
N LEU A 48 6.88 -7.96 -7.69
CA LEU A 48 6.62 -6.99 -8.74
C LEU A 48 6.15 -5.69 -8.11
N ASP A 49 6.70 -4.58 -8.58
CA ASP A 49 6.17 -3.25 -8.32
C ASP A 49 5.02 -2.97 -9.29
N ALA A 50 3.85 -3.56 -9.02
CA ALA A 50 2.67 -3.46 -9.87
C ALA A 50 1.39 -3.35 -9.04
N VAL A 51 0.39 -2.65 -9.57
CA VAL A 51 -0.92 -2.43 -8.93
C VAL A 51 -2.04 -2.89 -9.84
N SER A 52 -3.17 -3.30 -9.27
CA SER A 52 -4.35 -3.64 -10.05
C SER A 52 -4.89 -2.39 -10.76
N PRO A 53 -5.61 -2.52 -11.89
CA PRO A 53 -6.32 -1.39 -12.48
C PRO A 53 -7.37 -0.79 -11.53
N LEU A 54 -7.85 -1.56 -10.54
CA LEU A 54 -8.83 -1.15 -9.53
C LEU A 54 -8.20 -0.27 -8.43
N ALA A 55 -7.45 0.74 -8.86
CA ALA A 55 -6.80 1.70 -7.99
C ALA A 55 -7.81 2.72 -7.46
N ALA A 56 -7.68 3.11 -6.20
CA ALA A 56 -8.57 4.06 -5.60
C ALA A 56 -8.31 5.53 -6.00
N ASP A 57 -7.23 5.81 -6.74
CA ASP A 57 -6.85 7.15 -7.18
C ASP A 57 -7.70 7.59 -8.36
N VAL A 58 -8.19 6.61 -9.11
CA VAL A 58 -8.71 6.86 -10.42
C VAL A 58 -10.10 7.48 -10.31
N PRO A 59 -10.46 8.43 -11.19
CA PRO A 59 -11.79 9.01 -11.18
C PRO A 59 -12.88 7.91 -11.27
N PRO A 60 -14.06 8.08 -10.64
CA PRO A 60 -15.11 7.06 -10.65
C PRO A 60 -15.51 6.56 -12.04
N ALA A 61 -15.44 7.43 -13.06
CA ALA A 61 -15.71 7.05 -14.45
C ALA A 61 -14.68 6.06 -15.01
N ILE A 62 -13.40 6.23 -14.66
CA ILE A 62 -12.30 5.35 -15.07
C ILE A 62 -12.40 4.01 -14.33
N LEU A 63 -12.62 4.05 -13.01
CA LEU A 63 -12.86 2.83 -12.21
C LEU A 63 -14.04 2.03 -12.79
N GLY A 64 -15.14 2.71 -13.10
CA GLY A 64 -16.31 2.10 -13.71
C GLY A 64 -16.03 1.47 -15.07
N ALA A 65 -15.16 2.08 -15.89
CA ALA A 65 -14.76 1.50 -17.17
C ALA A 65 -13.88 0.25 -16.98
N GLN A 66 -12.94 0.27 -16.03
CA GLN A 66 -12.10 -0.88 -15.70
C GLN A 66 -12.92 -2.05 -15.15
N VAL A 67 -13.89 -1.78 -14.27
CA VAL A 67 -14.83 -2.79 -13.76
C VAL A 67 -15.65 -3.40 -14.89
N ARG A 68 -16.25 -2.59 -15.78
CA ARG A 68 -17.00 -3.10 -16.94
C ARG A 68 -16.14 -3.92 -17.89
N SER A 69 -14.86 -3.55 -18.06
CA SER A 69 -13.90 -4.33 -18.83
C SER A 69 -13.67 -5.72 -18.22
N LEU A 70 -13.42 -5.79 -16.90
CA LEU A 70 -13.25 -7.06 -16.18
C LEU A 70 -14.54 -7.90 -16.11
N LEU A 71 -15.71 -7.27 -16.23
CA LEU A 71 -17.01 -7.94 -16.37
C LEU A 71 -17.28 -8.46 -17.80
N LEU A 72 -16.35 -8.26 -18.73
CA LEU A 72 -16.46 -8.63 -20.16
C LEU A 72 -17.62 -7.91 -20.88
N GLU A 73 -17.99 -6.71 -20.41
CA GLU A 73 -19.05 -5.89 -21.02
C GLU A 73 -18.49 -5.00 -22.14
N THR A 74 -17.17 -4.87 -22.22
CA THR A 74 -16.44 -4.20 -23.30
C THR A 74 -15.48 -5.15 -23.98
N ALA A 75 -15.04 -4.81 -25.19
CA ALA A 75 -14.00 -5.55 -25.88
C ALA A 75 -12.71 -5.63 -25.03
N PRO A 76 -11.93 -6.71 -25.15
CA PRO A 76 -10.63 -6.84 -24.50
C PRO A 76 -9.71 -5.67 -24.85
N PRO A 77 -8.98 -5.11 -23.87
CA PRO A 77 -8.10 -3.96 -24.11
C PRO A 77 -6.84 -4.35 -24.91
N LEU A 78 -6.46 -5.63 -24.91
CA LEU A 78 -5.30 -6.15 -25.63
C LEU A 78 -5.72 -7.21 -26.65
N ALA A 79 -4.81 -7.50 -27.59
CA ALA A 79 -4.97 -8.59 -28.55
C ALA A 79 -5.18 -9.94 -27.85
N ASP A 80 -5.76 -10.90 -28.58
CA ASP A 80 -5.97 -12.29 -28.14
C ASP A 80 -6.83 -12.44 -26.87
N GLY A 81 -7.72 -11.49 -26.61
CA GLY A 81 -8.64 -11.57 -25.47
C GLY A 81 -7.99 -11.30 -24.12
N ARG A 82 -6.85 -10.61 -24.10
CA ARG A 82 -6.07 -10.38 -22.88
C ARG A 82 -6.48 -9.11 -22.17
N TYR A 83 -6.46 -9.18 -20.84
CA TYR A 83 -6.77 -8.11 -19.92
C TYR A 83 -5.57 -7.83 -19.03
N VAL A 84 -5.39 -6.57 -18.69
CA VAL A 84 -4.39 -6.14 -17.71
C VAL A 84 -4.90 -6.46 -16.30
N VAL A 85 -4.14 -7.28 -15.58
CA VAL A 85 -4.42 -7.67 -14.19
C VAL A 85 -3.62 -6.80 -13.23
N TYR A 86 -2.33 -6.58 -13.52
CA TYR A 86 -1.49 -5.62 -12.79
C TYR A 86 -0.65 -4.80 -13.77
N ALA A 87 -0.49 -3.51 -13.53
CA ALA A 87 0.31 -2.61 -14.35
C ALA A 87 1.26 -1.77 -13.50
N CYS A 88 2.20 -1.10 -14.18
CA CYS A 88 3.09 -0.13 -13.55
C CYS A 88 2.29 0.96 -12.81
N PRO A 89 2.59 1.22 -11.52
CA PRO A 89 1.85 2.21 -10.72
C PRO A 89 2.08 3.66 -11.17
N GLU A 90 3.10 3.92 -11.98
CA GLU A 90 3.51 5.28 -12.36
C GLU A 90 2.90 5.74 -13.69
N CYS A 91 2.83 4.85 -14.70
CA CYS A 91 2.40 5.22 -16.05
C CYS A 91 1.28 4.36 -16.63
N GLU A 92 0.96 3.21 -16.03
CA GLU A 92 -0.03 2.24 -16.56
C GLU A 92 0.23 1.78 -18.01
N ASP A 93 1.41 2.07 -18.55
CA ASP A 93 1.81 1.74 -19.92
C ASP A 93 2.28 0.30 -20.01
N LEU A 94 1.77 -0.43 -21.01
CA LEU A 94 2.19 -1.79 -21.32
C LEU A 94 3.70 -1.88 -21.54
N ALA A 95 4.34 -0.87 -22.15
CA ALA A 95 5.78 -0.86 -22.40
C ALA A 95 6.62 -0.87 -21.12
N CYS A 96 6.08 -0.40 -19.99
CA CYS A 96 6.72 -0.50 -18.68
C CYS A 96 6.59 -1.91 -18.08
N GLY A 97 5.64 -2.68 -18.59
CA GLY A 97 5.35 -4.06 -18.22
C GLY A 97 4.08 -4.20 -17.40
N ALA A 98 3.29 -5.21 -17.77
CA ALA A 98 2.05 -5.55 -17.11
C ALA A 98 1.89 -7.07 -16.95
N VAL A 99 1.30 -7.49 -15.84
CA VAL A 99 0.76 -8.84 -15.71
C VAL A 99 -0.61 -8.86 -16.37
N THR A 100 -0.77 -9.80 -17.28
CA THR A 100 -1.92 -9.89 -18.18
C THR A 100 -2.41 -11.33 -18.22
N ALA A 101 -3.70 -11.52 -18.44
CA ALA A 101 -4.33 -12.83 -18.51
C ALA A 101 -5.42 -12.84 -19.59
N VAL A 102 -5.70 -14.01 -20.15
CA VAL A 102 -6.91 -14.21 -20.95
C VAL A 102 -8.08 -14.34 -19.97
N ILE A 103 -9.09 -13.50 -20.14
CA ILE A 103 -10.34 -13.57 -19.37
C ILE A 103 -11.46 -13.83 -20.37
N GLU A 104 -12.14 -14.96 -20.21
CA GLU A 104 -13.23 -15.35 -21.10
C GLU A 104 -14.43 -15.90 -20.32
N ARG A 105 -15.60 -15.80 -20.94
CA ARG A 105 -16.83 -16.38 -20.41
C ARG A 105 -17.12 -17.70 -21.11
N CYS A 106 -17.27 -18.76 -20.35
CA CYS A 106 -17.68 -20.08 -20.82
C CYS A 106 -18.99 -20.46 -20.13
N GLY A 107 -20.12 -20.15 -20.77
CA GLY A 107 -21.45 -20.34 -20.17
C GLY A 107 -21.64 -19.48 -18.93
N ASP A 108 -21.86 -20.13 -17.78
CA ASP A 108 -22.05 -19.50 -16.47
C ASP A 108 -20.75 -19.33 -15.69
N ASP A 109 -19.61 -19.54 -16.35
CA ASP A 109 -18.30 -19.46 -15.72
C ASP A 109 -17.42 -18.39 -16.37
N ILE A 110 -16.58 -17.77 -15.54
CA ILE A 110 -15.51 -16.88 -15.96
C ILE A 110 -14.18 -17.60 -15.76
N ILE A 111 -13.37 -17.66 -16.81
CA ILE A 111 -12.09 -18.37 -16.81
C ILE A 111 -10.96 -17.35 -16.97
N TRP A 112 -10.03 -17.37 -16.02
CA TRP A 112 -8.76 -16.64 -16.12
C TRP A 112 -7.66 -17.65 -16.43
N ARG A 113 -6.93 -17.47 -17.53
CA ARG A 113 -5.83 -18.36 -17.92
C ARG A 113 -4.69 -17.61 -18.60
N ASP A 114 -3.62 -18.34 -18.90
CA ASP A 114 -2.48 -17.86 -19.68
C ASP A 114 -1.90 -16.55 -19.12
N PHE A 115 -1.67 -16.52 -17.81
CA PHE A 115 -1.06 -15.35 -17.16
C PHE A 115 0.36 -15.16 -17.68
N ALA A 116 0.73 -13.92 -18.00
CA ALA A 116 2.08 -13.61 -18.42
C ALA A 116 2.49 -12.19 -18.05
N TRP A 117 3.79 -11.99 -17.91
CA TRP A 117 4.39 -10.66 -17.98
C TRP A 117 4.45 -10.21 -19.44
N GLN A 118 3.89 -9.05 -19.75
CA GLN A 118 3.75 -8.53 -21.11
C GLN A 118 4.28 -7.09 -21.17
N THR A 119 5.21 -6.86 -22.08
CA THR A 119 5.74 -5.52 -22.43
C THR A 119 5.44 -5.13 -23.88
N GLU A 120 5.08 -6.10 -24.72
CA GLU A 120 4.81 -5.96 -26.15
C GLU A 120 3.38 -6.40 -26.48
N PRO A 121 2.79 -6.02 -27.63
CA PRO A 121 1.40 -6.37 -27.96
C PRO A 121 1.08 -7.86 -27.93
N VAL A 122 2.06 -8.72 -28.23
CA VAL A 122 1.93 -10.19 -28.17
C VAL A 122 2.92 -10.75 -27.15
N PRO A 123 2.46 -11.48 -26.12
CA PRO A 123 3.34 -12.07 -25.11
C PRO A 123 3.99 -13.37 -25.61
N ASP A 124 5.25 -13.59 -25.24
CA ASP A 124 5.84 -14.94 -25.28
C ASP A 124 5.46 -15.68 -23.99
N LEU A 125 4.47 -16.56 -24.06
CA LEU A 125 4.00 -17.33 -22.90
C LEU A 125 5.02 -18.37 -22.41
N MET A 126 5.93 -18.83 -23.27
CA MET A 126 6.94 -19.81 -22.84
C MET A 126 7.98 -19.13 -21.96
N LEU A 127 8.43 -17.94 -22.36
CA LEU A 127 9.43 -17.17 -21.64
C LEU A 127 8.86 -16.40 -20.44
N ASN A 128 7.69 -15.77 -20.62
CA ASN A 128 7.13 -14.80 -19.67
C ASN A 128 5.83 -15.28 -19.01
N GLY A 129 5.41 -16.52 -19.26
CA GLY A 129 4.20 -17.10 -18.67
C GLY A 129 4.38 -17.49 -17.20
N TYR A 130 3.35 -17.23 -16.41
CA TYR A 130 3.24 -17.73 -15.04
C TYR A 130 2.66 -19.14 -15.05
N HIS A 131 3.47 -20.13 -15.44
CA HIS A 131 3.06 -21.53 -15.65
C HIS A 131 2.50 -22.26 -14.41
N GLY A 132 2.53 -21.64 -13.22
CA GLY A 132 1.94 -22.14 -11.98
C GLY A 132 0.68 -21.40 -11.51
N ILE A 133 0.18 -20.43 -12.27
CA ILE A 133 -0.97 -19.60 -11.91
C ILE A 133 -2.11 -19.85 -12.89
N GLY A 134 -3.25 -20.26 -12.32
CA GLY A 134 -4.43 -20.65 -13.09
C GLY A 134 -4.23 -21.98 -13.87
N PRO A 135 -5.18 -22.33 -14.75
CA PRO A 135 -6.41 -21.60 -15.03
C PRO A 135 -7.34 -21.58 -13.82
N PHE A 136 -7.93 -20.42 -13.53
CA PHE A 136 -8.96 -20.28 -12.49
C PHE A 136 -10.33 -20.28 -13.14
N ARG A 137 -11.27 -21.03 -12.56
CA ARG A 137 -12.66 -21.08 -12.98
C ARG A 137 -13.54 -20.52 -11.88
N PHE A 138 -14.20 -19.41 -12.16
CA PHE A 138 -15.10 -18.73 -11.23
C PHE A 138 -16.54 -18.89 -11.68
N ARG A 139 -17.48 -18.91 -10.73
CA ARG A 139 -18.90 -18.76 -11.05
C ARG A 139 -19.17 -17.30 -11.46
N ALA A 140 -19.84 -17.10 -12.59
CA ALA A 140 -20.07 -15.76 -13.13
C ALA A 140 -20.87 -14.85 -12.17
N GLU A 141 -21.83 -15.41 -11.45
CA GLU A 141 -22.64 -14.64 -10.47
C GLU A 141 -21.78 -14.11 -9.31
N GLU A 142 -20.96 -14.98 -8.70
CA GLU A 142 -20.09 -14.62 -7.57
C GLU A 142 -19.01 -13.61 -8.02
N TYR A 143 -18.41 -13.83 -9.19
CA TYR A 143 -17.42 -12.94 -9.79
C TYR A 143 -18.00 -11.55 -10.07
N ARG A 144 -19.18 -11.50 -10.70
CA ARG A 144 -19.89 -10.24 -11.00
C ARG A 144 -20.24 -9.48 -9.72
N ALA A 145 -20.83 -10.16 -8.74
CA ALA A 145 -21.19 -9.54 -7.46
C ALA A 145 -19.97 -9.00 -6.71
N ALA A 146 -18.79 -9.60 -6.85
CA ALA A 146 -17.57 -9.08 -6.24
C ALA A 146 -17.10 -7.76 -6.89
N LEU A 147 -17.15 -7.66 -8.21
CA LEU A 147 -16.73 -6.46 -8.95
C LEU A 147 -17.76 -5.32 -8.85
N GLU A 148 -19.06 -5.63 -8.93
CA GLU A 148 -20.12 -4.62 -8.87
C GLU A 148 -20.17 -3.89 -7.52
N ARG A 149 -19.75 -4.53 -6.43
CA ARG A 149 -19.61 -3.88 -5.11
C ARG A 149 -18.71 -2.65 -5.14
N LEU A 150 -17.66 -2.65 -5.97
CA LEU A 150 -16.77 -1.49 -6.12
C LEU A 150 -17.45 -0.26 -6.73
N LEU A 151 -18.53 -0.46 -7.49
CA LEU A 151 -19.28 0.66 -8.08
C LEU A 151 -20.23 1.31 -7.07
N CYS A 152 -20.55 0.62 -5.99
CA CYS A 152 -21.43 1.10 -4.93
C CYS A 152 -20.67 1.68 -3.74
N ASP A 153 -19.41 1.27 -3.53
CA ASP A 153 -18.58 1.73 -2.42
C ASP A 153 -18.05 3.16 -2.65
N GLU A 154 -18.02 3.96 -1.59
CA GLU A 154 -17.38 5.28 -1.61
C GLU A 154 -15.86 5.14 -1.79
N PRO A 155 -15.21 6.04 -2.57
CA PRO A 155 -13.76 5.99 -2.77
C PRO A 155 -13.03 6.12 -1.42
N PRO A 156 -11.94 5.37 -1.20
CA PRO A 156 -11.28 5.36 0.08
C PRO A 156 -10.58 6.69 0.38
N ARG A 157 -10.47 6.94 1.68
CA ARG A 157 -10.15 8.23 2.30
C ARG A 157 -8.65 8.46 2.33
N ARG A 158 -8.15 9.26 1.40
CA ARG A 158 -6.70 9.48 1.14
C ARG A 158 -6.12 10.74 1.80
N ARG A 159 -6.82 11.32 2.79
CA ARG A 159 -6.36 12.54 3.46
C ARG A 159 -5.83 12.23 4.85
N VAL A 160 -4.75 12.91 5.20
CA VAL A 160 -4.17 12.93 6.54
C VAL A 160 -4.34 14.31 7.13
N LEU A 161 -4.85 14.38 8.36
CA LEU A 161 -4.85 15.60 9.13
C LEU A 161 -3.60 15.67 10.00
N LEU A 162 -2.83 16.75 9.86
CA LEU A 162 -1.62 17.01 10.63
C LEU A 162 -1.91 18.07 11.70
N VAL A 163 -1.74 17.68 12.97
CA VAL A 163 -1.98 18.56 14.14
C VAL A 163 -0.69 18.74 14.91
N GLY A 164 -0.26 19.99 15.09
CA GLY A 164 0.95 20.26 15.87
C GLY A 164 1.38 21.72 15.95
N ALA A 165 2.26 21.99 16.92
CA ALA A 165 2.75 23.34 17.20
C ALA A 165 3.84 23.85 16.25
N ARG A 166 4.51 22.97 15.49
CA ARG A 166 5.68 23.33 14.65
C ARG A 166 5.32 23.41 13.16
N ALA A 167 4.80 24.56 12.72
CA ALA A 167 4.35 24.79 11.35
C ALA A 167 5.39 24.39 10.28
N ALA A 168 6.68 24.68 10.49
CA ALA A 168 7.74 24.33 9.54
C ALA A 168 7.92 22.80 9.35
N VAL A 169 7.72 22.00 10.41
CA VAL A 169 7.79 20.53 10.32
C VAL A 169 6.54 19.99 9.63
N LEU A 170 5.37 20.53 9.98
CA LEU A 170 4.10 20.13 9.37
C LEU A 170 4.05 20.46 7.88
N GLY A 171 4.53 21.64 7.48
CA GLY A 171 4.61 22.04 6.08
C GLY A 171 5.52 21.12 5.25
N LYS A 172 6.69 20.76 5.79
CA LYS A 172 7.58 19.77 5.14
C LYS A 172 6.95 18.39 5.03
N LEU A 173 6.26 17.95 6.08
CA LEU A 173 5.56 16.66 6.06
C LEU A 173 4.40 16.66 5.06
N ALA A 174 3.58 17.71 5.04
CA ALA A 174 2.49 17.85 4.08
C ALA A 174 3.01 17.86 2.63
N ALA A 175 4.10 18.57 2.35
CA ALA A 175 4.73 18.56 1.04
C ALA A 175 5.24 17.17 0.65
N ALA A 176 5.87 16.45 1.58
CA ALA A 176 6.35 15.09 1.35
C ALA A 176 5.21 14.11 1.07
N LEU A 177 4.12 14.16 1.85
CA LEU A 177 2.93 13.33 1.63
C LEU A 177 2.28 13.63 0.26
N ARG A 178 2.12 14.90 -0.09
CA ARG A 178 1.56 15.30 -1.38
C ARG A 178 2.45 14.86 -2.55
N SER A 179 3.77 14.85 -2.37
CA SER A 179 4.71 14.39 -3.41
C SER A 179 4.59 12.90 -3.72
N ILE A 180 4.04 12.10 -2.80
CA ILE A 180 3.76 10.67 -3.01
C ILE A 180 2.27 10.41 -3.29
N GLY A 181 1.45 11.46 -3.50
CA GLY A 181 0.03 11.32 -3.82
C GLY A 181 -0.91 11.21 -2.61
N ILE A 182 -0.42 11.36 -1.37
CA ILE A 182 -1.25 11.38 -0.16
C ILE A 182 -1.70 12.82 0.13
N GLY A 183 -3.01 13.03 0.23
CA GLY A 183 -3.58 14.32 0.61
C GLY A 183 -3.22 14.66 2.06
N ALA A 184 -2.76 15.88 2.31
CA ALA A 184 -2.35 16.29 3.66
C ALA A 184 -2.82 17.72 3.95
N ASP A 185 -3.50 17.88 5.08
CA ASP A 185 -4.01 19.15 5.58
C ASP A 185 -3.46 19.43 6.97
N ILE A 186 -3.26 20.70 7.30
CA ILE A 186 -2.72 21.13 8.58
C ILE A 186 -3.84 21.84 9.33
N ALA A 187 -4.13 21.39 10.54
CA ALA A 187 -5.07 22.06 11.44
C ALA A 187 -4.41 22.36 12.79
N HIS A 188 -4.77 23.51 13.32
CA HIS A 188 -4.48 23.91 14.70
C HIS A 188 -5.71 23.75 15.61
N ASP A 189 -6.91 23.66 15.00
CA ASP A 189 -8.18 23.43 15.66
C ASP A 189 -9.11 22.71 14.66
N VAL A 190 -9.91 21.76 15.15
CA VAL A 190 -10.93 21.01 14.39
C VAL A 190 -12.32 21.13 15.01
N THR A 191 -12.48 21.97 16.03
CA THR A 191 -13.70 22.04 16.83
C THR A 191 -14.90 22.55 15.99
N ASP A 192 -14.61 23.36 14.97
CA ASP A 192 -15.59 23.94 14.03
C ASP A 192 -15.63 23.23 12.66
N ALA A 193 -14.92 22.10 12.50
CA ALA A 193 -14.89 21.37 11.23
C ALA A 193 -16.26 20.73 10.92
N ILE A 194 -16.67 20.78 9.66
CA ILE A 194 -17.91 20.17 9.20
C ILE A 194 -17.74 18.63 9.28
N PRO A 195 -18.70 17.87 9.85
CA PRO A 195 -18.58 16.42 9.99
C PRO A 195 -18.26 15.67 8.69
N GLU A 196 -18.79 16.14 7.56
CA GLU A 196 -18.54 15.59 6.22
C GLU A 196 -17.08 15.71 5.79
N GLU A 197 -16.41 16.81 6.15
CA GLU A 197 -14.98 16.99 5.88
C GLU A 197 -14.14 16.05 6.73
N LEU A 198 -14.56 15.80 7.98
CA LEU A 198 -13.88 14.88 8.88
C LEU A 198 -13.92 13.43 8.38
N LEU A 199 -14.97 13.05 7.63
CA LEU A 199 -15.05 11.74 7.01
C LEU A 199 -13.96 11.53 5.95
N ALA A 200 -13.43 12.58 5.33
CA ALA A 200 -12.42 12.46 4.28
C ALA A 200 -11.03 12.03 4.81
N TYR A 201 -10.76 12.12 6.11
CA TYR A 201 -9.46 11.79 6.70
C TYR A 201 -9.36 10.33 7.13
N GLY A 202 -8.36 9.61 6.58
CA GLY A 202 -8.04 8.24 6.94
C GLY A 202 -7.11 8.12 8.16
N ALA A 203 -6.29 9.14 8.40
CA ALA A 203 -5.37 9.20 9.54
C ALA A 203 -5.22 10.63 10.09
N VAL A 204 -4.88 10.72 11.38
CA VAL A 204 -4.59 11.97 12.08
C VAL A 204 -3.23 11.85 12.75
N ALA A 205 -2.29 12.73 12.39
CA ALA A 205 -0.95 12.77 12.94
C ALA A 205 -0.84 13.87 14.00
N PHE A 206 -0.50 13.49 15.23
CA PHE A 206 -0.19 14.42 16.30
C PHE A 206 1.32 14.64 16.43
N GLY A 207 1.72 15.90 16.50
CA GLY A 207 3.06 16.27 16.93
C GLY A 207 3.35 15.81 18.37
N ARG A 208 4.61 15.45 18.66
CA ARG A 208 5.06 15.02 19.99
C ARG A 208 4.74 16.04 21.10
N ALA A 209 4.75 17.33 20.78
CA ALA A 209 4.52 18.42 21.73
C ALA A 209 3.03 18.77 21.95
N VAL A 210 2.11 18.12 21.23
CA VAL A 210 0.66 18.39 21.39
C VAL A 210 0.18 17.82 22.73
N PRO A 211 -0.45 18.62 23.62
CA PRO A 211 -0.99 18.16 24.89
C PRO A 211 -2.11 17.13 24.72
N GLU A 212 -2.29 16.25 25.72
CA GLU A 212 -3.34 15.22 25.67
C GLU A 212 -4.75 15.80 25.62
N ALA A 213 -4.99 16.97 26.24
CA ALA A 213 -6.29 17.65 26.17
C ALA A 213 -6.68 18.03 24.73
N GLU A 214 -5.72 18.53 23.95
CA GLU A 214 -5.94 18.90 22.54
C GLU A 214 -6.15 17.63 21.68
N ARG A 215 -5.39 16.57 21.93
CA ARG A 215 -5.59 15.27 21.28
C ARG A 215 -6.97 14.69 21.57
N ALA A 216 -7.42 14.78 22.83
CA ALA A 216 -8.74 14.32 23.25
C ALA A 216 -9.87 15.13 22.58
N ALA A 217 -9.70 16.45 22.44
CA ALA A 217 -10.66 17.30 21.73
C ALA A 217 -10.79 16.90 20.25
N VAL A 218 -9.67 16.67 19.57
CA VAL A 218 -9.67 16.18 18.18
C VAL A 218 -10.36 14.81 18.10
N ARG A 219 -10.03 13.87 18.99
CA ARG A 219 -10.69 12.55 19.04
C ARG A 219 -12.20 12.66 19.24
N ALA A 220 -12.65 13.56 20.12
CA ALA A 220 -14.06 13.80 20.37
C ALA A 220 -14.77 14.39 19.13
N ALA A 221 -14.13 15.29 18.38
CA ALA A 221 -14.68 15.84 17.14
C ALA A 221 -14.93 14.74 16.09
N PHE A 222 -13.93 13.88 15.84
CA PHE A 222 -14.06 12.75 14.92
C PHE A 222 -15.11 11.72 15.40
N ALA A 223 -15.18 11.44 16.69
CA ALA A 223 -16.20 10.55 17.26
C ALA A 223 -17.62 11.09 17.06
N ARG A 224 -17.84 12.41 17.21
CA ARG A 224 -19.14 13.05 16.93
C ARG A 224 -19.52 12.95 15.46
N ALA A 225 -18.54 13.06 14.56
CA ALA A 225 -18.74 12.89 13.12
C ALA A 225 -18.85 11.42 12.67
N ARG A 226 -18.76 10.45 13.59
CA ARG A 226 -18.70 9.00 13.29
C ARG A 226 -17.58 8.64 12.30
N ALA A 227 -16.50 9.41 12.34
CA ALA A 227 -15.29 9.17 11.58
C ALA A 227 -14.27 8.44 12.46
N HIS A 228 -13.66 7.38 11.92
CA HIS A 228 -12.73 6.52 12.67
C HIS A 228 -11.32 6.52 12.03
N PRO A 229 -10.62 7.67 12.03
CA PRO A 229 -9.26 7.72 11.50
C PRO A 229 -8.29 6.98 12.42
N VAL A 230 -7.15 6.55 11.85
CA VAL A 230 -6.05 6.03 12.65
C VAL A 230 -5.26 7.20 13.24
N TYR A 231 -5.12 7.21 14.56
CA TYR A 231 -4.39 8.27 15.26
C TYR A 231 -2.93 7.87 15.44
N VAL A 232 -2.02 8.68 14.89
CA VAL A 232 -0.58 8.46 14.92
C VAL A 232 0.06 9.54 15.78
N THR A 233 0.88 9.15 16.74
CA THR A 233 1.79 10.09 17.41
C THR A 233 3.14 10.03 16.72
N GLY A 234 3.61 11.16 16.18
CA GLY A 234 4.88 11.23 15.49
C GLY A 234 6.03 10.87 16.43
N LEU A 235 6.84 9.87 16.06
CA LEU A 235 7.96 9.37 16.86
C LEU A 235 9.06 10.42 17.02
N ALA A 236 9.42 11.05 15.91
CA ALA A 236 10.44 12.08 15.85
C ALA A 236 10.16 13.05 14.68
N PRO A 237 10.68 14.29 14.72
CA PRO A 237 10.52 15.27 13.65
C PRO A 237 11.42 14.95 12.44
N VAL A 238 11.36 13.71 11.95
CA VAL A 238 12.10 13.18 10.80
C VAL A 238 11.09 12.89 9.70
N THR A 239 11.08 13.70 8.63
CA THR A 239 10.04 13.64 7.60
C THR A 239 9.88 12.25 6.97
N PRO A 240 10.95 11.55 6.52
CA PRO A 240 10.80 10.20 5.95
C PRO A 240 10.23 9.16 6.94
N LEU A 241 10.53 9.28 8.23
CA LEU A 241 9.98 8.43 9.28
C LEU A 241 8.49 8.72 9.50
N LEU A 242 8.11 10.01 9.57
CA LEU A 242 6.71 10.40 9.76
C LEU A 242 5.84 9.99 8.56
N VAL A 243 6.37 10.10 7.33
CA VAL A 243 5.72 9.57 6.14
C VAL A 243 5.52 8.05 6.27
N ALA A 244 6.57 7.30 6.60
CA ALA A 244 6.49 5.86 6.82
C ALA A 244 5.46 5.46 7.90
N GLN A 245 5.38 6.21 9.00
CA GLN A 245 4.40 5.97 10.06
C GLN A 245 2.96 6.18 9.57
N LEU A 246 2.75 7.18 8.71
CA LEU A 246 1.42 7.49 8.18
C LEU A 246 1.00 6.51 7.11
N GLU A 247 1.91 6.08 6.23
CA GLU A 247 1.66 4.99 5.29
C GLU A 247 1.31 3.69 6.02
N GLN A 248 2.06 3.33 7.07
CA GLN A 248 1.75 2.17 7.91
C GLN A 248 0.36 2.29 8.57
N ALA A 249 -0.05 3.50 8.97
CA ALA A 249 -1.34 3.75 9.59
C ALA A 249 -2.51 3.75 8.59
N LEU A 250 -2.26 4.14 7.35
CA LEU A 250 -3.23 4.11 6.26
C LEU A 250 -3.40 2.71 5.67
N ASP A 251 -2.41 1.82 5.82
CA ASP A 251 -2.43 0.46 5.31
C ASP A 251 -3.64 -0.35 5.83
N ARG A 252 -4.63 -0.54 4.95
CA ARG A 252 -5.84 -1.34 5.18
C ARG A 252 -5.68 -2.80 4.79
N THR A 253 -4.52 -3.20 4.28
CA THR A 253 -4.26 -4.60 3.89
C THR A 253 -4.44 -5.51 5.11
N PRO A 254 -5.20 -6.61 5.04
CA PRO A 254 -5.30 -7.56 6.14
C PRO A 254 -3.92 -8.08 6.56
N PRO A 255 -3.60 -8.23 7.86
CA PRO A 255 -2.26 -8.64 8.31
C PRO A 255 -1.76 -9.95 7.69
N ALA A 256 -2.66 -10.91 7.45
CA ALA A 256 -2.34 -12.19 6.82
C ALA A 256 -1.95 -12.07 5.33
N GLN A 257 -2.25 -10.93 4.71
CA GLN A 257 -2.00 -10.62 3.30
C GLN A 257 -0.82 -9.65 3.11
N ARG A 258 -0.16 -9.22 4.20
CA ARG A 258 0.99 -8.32 4.13
C ARG A 258 2.28 -9.11 3.90
N ARG A 259 3.13 -8.61 3.00
CA ARG A 259 4.50 -9.15 2.82
C ARG A 259 5.36 -8.89 4.06
N LEU A 260 5.22 -7.73 4.68
CA LEU A 260 5.92 -7.35 5.91
C LEU A 260 4.91 -7.34 7.06
N THR A 261 5.10 -8.19 8.07
CA THR A 261 4.10 -8.38 9.15
C THR A 261 4.56 -7.84 10.49
N TYR A 262 5.87 -7.74 10.71
CA TYR A 262 6.43 -7.36 12.00
C TYR A 262 7.76 -6.65 11.87
N LEU A 263 7.99 -5.68 12.76
CA LEU A 263 9.30 -5.07 13.00
C LEU A 263 9.41 -4.72 14.49
N SER A 264 10.53 -5.09 15.09
CA SER A 264 10.97 -4.58 16.39
C SER A 264 12.45 -4.30 16.35
N ALA A 265 12.87 -3.38 17.21
CA ALA A 265 14.25 -2.93 17.26
C ALA A 265 14.74 -2.91 18.71
N SER A 266 15.84 -3.61 18.95
CA SER A 266 16.63 -3.56 20.17
C SER A 266 17.99 -2.90 19.85
N PRO A 267 18.82 -2.60 20.86
CA PRO A 267 20.13 -1.99 20.63
C PRO A 267 21.08 -2.85 19.78
N ASP A 268 20.90 -4.16 19.76
CA ASP A 268 21.85 -5.11 19.14
C ASP A 268 21.26 -5.81 17.91
N GLU A 269 19.93 -5.95 17.85
CA GLU A 269 19.24 -6.64 16.74
C GLU A 269 17.92 -5.98 16.35
N ALA A 270 17.64 -5.98 15.04
CA ALA A 270 16.32 -5.79 14.48
C ALA A 270 15.71 -7.16 14.23
N ARG A 271 14.48 -7.37 14.70
CA ARG A 271 13.70 -8.55 14.36
C ARG A 271 12.58 -8.12 13.43
N LEU A 272 12.51 -8.74 12.26
CA LEU A 272 11.42 -8.53 11.31
C LEU A 272 10.82 -9.86 10.90
N ALA A 273 9.57 -9.86 10.45
CA ALA A 273 8.94 -11.05 9.89
C ALA A 273 8.32 -10.74 8.53
N VAL A 274 8.56 -11.67 7.60
CA VAL A 274 8.12 -11.59 6.21
C VAL A 274 7.12 -12.72 5.94
N GLY A 275 5.97 -12.40 5.36
CA GLY A 275 4.91 -13.36 5.02
C GLY A 275 5.10 -14.06 3.67
N ALA A 276 5.81 -13.42 2.73
CA ALA A 276 6.09 -13.94 1.39
C ALA A 276 7.41 -13.38 0.88
N THR A 277 8.17 -14.14 0.08
CA THR A 277 9.50 -13.73 -0.41
C THR A 277 9.43 -12.35 -1.06
N CYS A 278 10.21 -11.40 -0.55
CA CYS A 278 10.27 -10.04 -1.06
C CYS A 278 11.58 -9.33 -0.73
N ARG A 279 11.88 -8.27 -1.47
CA ARG A 279 12.99 -7.36 -1.19
C ARG A 279 12.62 -6.43 -0.04
N VAL A 280 13.40 -6.49 1.03
CA VAL A 280 13.24 -5.65 2.21
C VAL A 280 14.38 -4.65 2.28
N ARG A 281 14.03 -3.36 2.32
CA ARG A 281 14.98 -2.28 2.63
C ARG A 281 14.78 -1.83 4.08
N LEU A 282 15.80 -2.01 4.91
CA LEU A 282 15.80 -1.56 6.30
C LEU A 282 16.69 -0.32 6.43
N THR A 283 16.09 0.79 6.86
CA THR A 283 16.77 2.08 7.03
C THR A 283 16.69 2.52 8.49
N ALA A 284 17.83 2.87 9.07
CA ALA A 284 17.93 3.45 10.40
C ALA A 284 18.00 4.98 10.31
N TYR A 285 17.15 5.65 11.09
CA TYR A 285 17.19 7.09 11.32
C TYR A 285 17.61 7.36 12.76
N ARG A 286 18.65 8.18 12.91
CA ARG A 286 19.19 8.56 14.21
C ARG A 286 19.16 10.07 14.37
N LEU A 287 18.71 10.53 15.53
CA LEU A 287 18.86 11.92 15.95
C LEU A 287 20.12 12.08 16.80
N ASP A 288 21.04 12.93 16.36
CA ASP A 288 22.16 13.32 17.21
C ASP A 288 21.72 14.35 18.28
N ARG A 289 22.64 14.69 19.20
CA ARG A 289 22.38 15.67 20.28
C ARG A 289 21.98 17.05 19.77
N LEU A 290 22.27 17.37 18.51
CA LEU A 290 21.92 18.63 17.84
C LEU A 290 20.64 18.48 16.99
N HIS A 291 19.88 17.40 17.17
CA HIS A 291 18.68 17.06 16.40
C HIS A 291 18.93 16.95 14.88
N ARG A 292 20.16 16.68 14.46
CA ARG A 292 20.45 16.39 13.05
C ARG A 292 20.14 14.93 12.76
N VAL A 293 19.45 14.72 11.65
CA VAL A 293 19.08 13.39 11.18
C VAL A 293 20.28 12.75 10.51
N ARG A 294 20.64 11.54 10.95
CA ARG A 294 21.59 10.66 10.29
C ARG A 294 20.83 9.44 9.79
N THR A 295 21.01 9.13 8.51
CA THR A 295 20.36 8.01 7.84
C THR A 295 21.40 6.97 7.48
N GLN A 296 21.12 5.70 7.74
CA GLN A 296 21.96 4.58 7.35
C GLN A 296 21.09 3.44 6.82
N GLN A 297 21.43 2.92 5.64
CA GLN A 297 20.83 1.70 5.13
C GLN A 297 21.48 0.51 5.85
N VAL A 298 20.68 -0.27 6.56
CA VAL A 298 21.10 -1.44 7.35
C VAL A 298 21.00 -2.71 6.52
N LEU A 299 19.93 -2.85 5.73
CA LEU A 299 19.69 -4.00 4.87
C LEU A 299 19.07 -3.53 3.56
N ASP A 300 19.46 -4.16 2.46
CA ASP A 300 18.72 -4.19 1.21
C ASP A 300 18.93 -5.56 0.56
N ALA A 301 18.00 -6.49 0.81
CA ALA A 301 18.12 -7.88 0.40
C ALA A 301 16.74 -8.52 0.18
N VAL A 302 16.70 -9.59 -0.62
CA VAL A 302 15.53 -10.46 -0.75
C VAL A 302 15.51 -11.42 0.44
N LEU A 303 14.39 -11.47 1.15
CA LEU A 303 14.20 -12.32 2.33
C LEU A 303 13.09 -13.34 2.07
N ASP A 304 13.32 -14.58 2.48
CA ASP A 304 12.34 -15.65 2.44
C ASP A 304 11.23 -15.49 3.51
N PRO A 305 10.10 -16.20 3.40
CA PRO A 305 9.04 -16.12 4.40
C PRO A 305 9.54 -16.62 5.77
N GLY A 306 9.26 -15.86 6.83
CA GLY A 306 9.62 -16.22 8.19
C GLY A 306 10.23 -15.06 8.99
N PRO A 307 10.64 -15.33 10.23
CA PRO A 307 11.33 -14.37 11.09
C PRO A 307 12.80 -14.23 10.70
N HIS A 308 13.27 -13.00 10.60
CA HIS A 308 14.67 -12.64 10.31
C HIS A 308 15.25 -11.80 11.45
N ARG A 309 16.51 -12.08 11.78
CA ARG A 309 17.29 -11.31 12.76
C ARG A 309 18.41 -10.62 12.03
N ILE A 310 18.45 -9.29 12.14
CA ILE A 310 19.45 -8.47 11.49
C ILE A 310 20.30 -7.83 12.59
N PRO A 311 21.61 -8.10 12.63
CA PRO A 311 22.49 -7.46 13.59
C PRO A 311 22.53 -5.96 13.30
N LEU A 312 22.40 -5.16 14.35
CA LEU A 312 22.49 -3.70 14.26
C LEU A 312 23.83 -3.25 14.81
N ASP A 313 24.51 -2.41 14.03
CA ASP A 313 25.81 -1.89 14.42
C ASP A 313 25.63 -0.82 15.50
N GLU A 314 26.40 -0.85 16.60
CA GLU A 314 26.26 0.12 17.72
C GLU A 314 26.39 1.57 17.23
N ARG A 315 27.16 1.78 16.15
CA ARG A 315 27.34 3.09 15.52
C ARG A 315 26.05 3.59 14.84
N ALA A 316 25.16 2.70 14.41
CA ALA A 316 23.88 3.04 13.79
C ALA A 316 22.84 3.54 14.81
N LEU A 317 22.95 3.15 16.10
CA LEU A 317 21.86 3.28 17.09
C LEU A 317 22.14 4.19 18.31
N ARG A 318 23.19 5.01 18.26
CA ARG A 318 23.49 5.94 19.37
C ARG A 318 22.44 7.06 19.52
N GLY A 319 21.60 7.01 20.54
CA GLY A 319 20.64 8.07 20.89
C GLY A 319 19.20 7.64 20.66
N GLU A 320 18.31 8.58 20.32
CA GLU A 320 16.97 8.27 19.81
C GLU A 320 17.13 7.74 18.36
N SER A 321 16.83 6.45 18.17
CA SER A 321 16.99 5.76 16.90
C SER A 321 15.69 5.06 16.50
N PHE A 322 15.41 5.08 15.20
CA PHE A 322 14.18 4.55 14.62
C PHE A 322 14.52 3.73 13.39
N LEU A 323 13.83 2.62 13.21
CA LEU A 323 13.95 1.77 12.04
C LEU A 323 12.70 1.90 11.17
N VAL A 324 12.92 1.88 9.86
CA VAL A 324 11.87 1.80 8.85
C VAL A 324 12.22 0.64 7.93
N ALA A 325 11.37 -0.38 7.92
CA ALA A 325 11.43 -1.48 6.96
C ALA A 325 10.41 -1.20 5.85
N ARG A 326 10.88 -1.15 4.60
CA ARG A 326 10.06 -0.95 3.40
C ARG A 326 10.13 -2.15 2.48
N THR A 327 9.00 -2.44 1.87
CA THR A 327 8.80 -3.36 0.74
C THR A 327 7.96 -2.65 -0.31
N THR A 328 7.83 -3.23 -1.51
CA THR A 328 6.88 -2.77 -2.54
C THR A 328 5.46 -2.63 -1.99
N GLY A 329 4.98 -3.66 -1.28
CA GLY A 329 3.61 -3.74 -0.76
C GLY A 329 3.39 -3.22 0.67
N GLY A 330 4.30 -2.44 1.25
CA GLY A 330 4.07 -1.86 2.58
C GLY A 330 5.31 -1.44 3.35
N VAL A 331 5.06 -0.77 4.48
CA VAL A 331 6.08 -0.21 5.37
C VAL A 331 5.73 -0.45 6.83
N ILE A 332 6.74 -0.77 7.64
CA ILE A 332 6.62 -0.83 9.11
C ILE A 332 7.74 0.00 9.74
N THR A 333 7.36 0.75 10.77
CA THR A 333 8.24 1.59 11.57
C THR A 333 8.36 1.04 12.99
N ALA A 334 9.54 1.16 13.58
CA ALA A 334 9.79 0.79 14.97
C ALA A 334 10.74 1.79 15.64
N ALA A 335 10.44 2.15 16.88
CA ALA A 335 11.41 2.83 17.75
C ALA A 335 12.34 1.79 18.38
N VAL A 336 13.61 2.14 18.53
CA VAL A 336 14.59 1.29 19.21
C VAL A 336 14.35 1.43 20.71
N VAL A 337 13.83 0.36 21.32
CA VAL A 337 13.56 0.31 22.76
C VAL A 337 14.88 -0.07 23.45
N ARG A 338 15.25 0.71 24.46
CA ARG A 338 16.40 0.43 25.33
C ARG A 338 15.95 -0.22 26.63
#